data_AF-V9LF76-F1
#
_entry.id   AF-V9LF76-F1
#
_cell.length_a   1.000
_cell.length_b   1.000
_cell.length_c   1.000
_cell.angle_alpha   90.00
_cell.angle_beta   90.00
_cell.angle_gamma   90.00
#
_symmetry.space_group_name_H-M   'P 1'
#
loop_
_entity.id
_entity.type
_entity.pdbx_description
1 polymer ?
#
loop_
_entity_poly.entity_id
_entity_poly.type
_entity_poly.pdbx_seq_one_letter_code
_entity_poly.pdbx_strand_id
1 'polypeptide(L)'
;YLHAGLNIVAFVLVVISLVAVFDFHNAKNIPNLYSLHSWIGLTAVILYALQIVTGLCVFLLPATPAWIRKFYLPIHVFAGLFIFGMVIVAAEMGITEKLIFTLRSKSNTTRSYSQSPPEAILANTLGVFILIFGGCIMWIATHPEWKRPPEFTSMAVQIKGNKVNEERSSLKAMHANAEANIEQDAEGAVRNRNLNLEEPGQRSEEHT
;
A
#
# COMPACT_ATOMS: atom_id res chain seq x y z
N TYR A 1 -10.21 -4.68 3.51
CA TYR A 1 -10.25 -4.38 4.96
C TYR A 1 -9.33 -3.23 5.36
N LEU A 2 -8.01 -3.29 5.15
CA LEU A 2 -7.08 -2.20 5.53
C LEU A 2 -7.48 -0.83 4.96
N HIS A 3 -7.79 -0.74 3.66
CA HIS A 3 -8.26 0.50 3.04
C HIS A 3 -9.50 1.09 3.75
N ALA A 4 -10.51 0.26 4.02
CA ALA A 4 -11.72 0.71 4.73
C ALA A 4 -11.39 1.15 6.18
N GLY A 5 -10.58 0.37 6.90
CA GLY A 5 -10.18 0.70 8.27
C GLY A 5 -9.44 2.03 8.37
N LEU A 6 -8.46 2.27 7.49
CA LEU A 6 -7.72 3.53 7.45
C LEU A 6 -8.63 4.73 7.15
N ASN A 7 -9.57 4.59 6.22
CA ASN A 7 -10.51 5.67 5.89
C ASN A 7 -11.49 5.96 7.04
N ILE A 8 -11.95 4.92 7.76
CA ILE A 8 -12.82 5.11 8.92
C ILE A 8 -12.07 5.82 10.05
N VAL A 9 -10.83 5.43 10.33
CA VAL A 9 -9.99 6.10 11.34
C VAL A 9 -9.78 7.58 10.96
N ALA A 10 -9.43 7.86 9.70
CA ALA A 10 -9.29 9.22 9.21
C ALA A 10 -10.60 10.02 9.35
N PHE A 11 -11.75 9.43 9.03
CA PHE A 11 -13.05 10.08 9.16
C PHE A 11 -13.38 10.43 10.62
N VAL A 12 -13.08 9.54 11.58
CA VAL A 12 -13.26 9.84 13.01
C VAL A 12 -12.43 11.06 13.42
N LEU A 13 -11.16 11.13 12.99
CA LEU A 13 -10.30 12.29 13.28
C LEU A 13 -10.83 13.59 12.64
N VAL A 14 -11.39 13.50 11.43
CA VAL A 14 -12.04 14.64 10.76
C VAL A 14 -13.27 15.12 11.53
N VAL A 15 -14.12 14.21 12.02
CA VAL A 15 -15.29 14.56 12.84
C VAL A 15 -14.86 15.25 14.13
N ILE A 16 -13.85 14.71 14.83
CA ILE A 16 -13.27 15.36 16.02
C ILE A 16 -12.77 16.77 15.70
N SER A 17 -12.10 16.94 14.57
CA SER A 17 -11.58 18.25 14.12
C SER A 17 -12.70 19.25 13.82
N LEU A 18 -13.81 18.79 13.23
CA LEU A 18 -14.99 19.63 13.00
C LEU A 18 -15.64 20.04 14.32
N VAL A 19 -15.87 19.09 15.23
CA VAL A 19 -16.44 19.41 16.55
C VAL A 19 -15.59 20.46 17.26
N ALA A 20 -14.27 20.30 17.25
CA ALA A 20 -13.35 21.26 17.86
C ALA A 20 -13.47 22.69 17.29
N VAL A 21 -13.59 22.85 15.96
CA VAL A 21 -13.72 24.19 15.36
C VAL A 21 -15.10 24.81 15.60
N PHE A 22 -16.18 24.02 15.54
CA PHE A 22 -17.52 24.49 15.85
C PHE A 22 -17.64 24.92 17.32
N ASP A 23 -17.10 24.13 18.25
CA ASP A 23 -17.07 24.47 19.67
C ASP A 23 -16.25 25.74 19.93
N PHE A 24 -15.08 25.88 19.29
CA PHE A 24 -14.26 27.08 19.40
C PHE A 24 -15.00 28.33 18.90
N HIS A 25 -15.63 28.25 17.73
CA HIS A 25 -16.40 29.37 17.18
C HIS A 25 -17.60 29.74 18.05
N ASN A 26 -18.36 28.74 18.51
CA ASN A 26 -19.52 28.95 19.38
C ASN A 26 -19.10 29.60 20.70
N ALA A 27 -18.04 29.10 21.34
CA ALA A 27 -17.52 29.65 22.59
C ALA A 27 -16.96 31.08 22.43
N LYS A 28 -16.53 31.47 21.23
CA LYS A 28 -16.00 32.81 20.91
C LYS A 28 -16.99 33.72 20.20
N ASN A 29 -18.24 33.30 19.98
CA ASN A 29 -19.25 34.01 19.19
C ASN A 29 -18.74 34.41 17.79
N ILE A 30 -17.96 33.52 17.16
CA ILE A 30 -17.51 33.68 15.78
C ILE A 30 -18.56 33.02 14.87
N PRO A 31 -19.05 33.68 13.82
CA PRO A 31 -19.96 33.06 12.87
C PRO A 31 -19.35 31.79 12.26
N ASN A 32 -20.14 30.73 12.12
CA ASN A 32 -19.71 29.51 11.46
C ASN A 32 -19.95 29.58 9.94
N LEU A 33 -19.18 28.78 9.19
CA LEU A 33 -19.40 28.49 7.77
C LEU A 33 -19.50 29.71 6.84
N TYR A 34 -18.76 30.79 7.11
CA TYR A 34 -18.76 31.98 6.25
C TYR A 34 -17.57 32.05 5.27
N SER A 35 -16.51 31.29 5.49
CA SER A 35 -15.30 31.35 4.65
C SER A 35 -15.32 30.30 3.55
N LEU A 36 -14.61 30.54 2.44
CA LEU A 36 -14.50 29.56 1.36
C LEU A 36 -13.79 28.29 1.84
N HIS A 37 -12.80 28.41 2.74
CA HIS A 37 -12.19 27.25 3.40
C HIS A 37 -13.25 26.36 4.05
N SER A 38 -14.19 26.95 4.79
CA SER A 38 -15.25 26.21 5.48
C SER A 38 -16.25 25.56 4.52
N TRP A 39 -16.57 26.17 3.39
CA TRP A 39 -17.48 25.60 2.38
C TRP A 39 -16.84 24.42 1.65
N ILE A 40 -15.60 24.58 1.17
CA ILE A 40 -14.86 23.51 0.51
C ILE A 40 -14.57 22.38 1.50
N GLY A 41 -14.16 22.71 2.72
CA GLY A 41 -13.90 21.75 3.80
C GLY A 41 -15.13 20.93 4.14
N LEU A 42 -16.28 21.56 4.42
CA LEU A 42 -17.51 20.84 4.74
C LEU A 42 -17.99 19.98 3.57
N THR A 43 -17.90 20.49 2.33
CA THR A 43 -18.22 19.71 1.12
C THR A 43 -17.33 18.47 1.02
N ALA A 44 -16.03 18.61 1.28
CA ALA A 44 -15.10 17.47 1.29
C ALA A 44 -15.48 16.43 2.34
N VAL A 45 -15.84 16.84 3.55
CA VAL A 45 -16.26 15.90 4.61
C VAL A 45 -17.54 15.16 4.24
N ILE A 46 -18.54 15.85 3.68
CA ILE A 46 -19.80 15.22 3.24
C ILE A 46 -19.53 14.21 2.12
N LEU A 47 -18.76 14.60 1.10
CA LEU A 47 -18.39 13.70 0.01
C LEU A 47 -17.58 12.50 0.51
N TYR A 48 -16.69 12.72 1.49
CA TYR A 48 -15.89 11.65 2.08
C TYR A 48 -16.75 10.66 2.88
N ALA A 49 -17.73 11.14 3.64
CA ALA A 49 -18.69 10.29 4.33
C ALA A 49 -19.50 9.43 3.33
N LEU A 50 -20.02 10.06 2.26
CA LEU A 50 -20.73 9.35 1.19
C LEU A 50 -19.85 8.30 0.53
N GLN A 51 -18.60 8.64 0.22
CA GLN A 51 -17.62 7.75 -0.38
C GLN A 51 -17.30 6.53 0.50
N ILE A 52 -17.22 6.72 1.83
CA ILE A 52 -17.04 5.62 2.78
C ILE A 52 -18.28 4.72 2.77
N VAL A 53 -19.48 5.28 2.92
CA VAL A 53 -20.72 4.50 2.95
C VAL A 53 -20.91 3.69 1.66
N THR A 54 -20.78 4.32 0.49
CA THR A 54 -20.91 3.63 -0.79
C THR A 54 -19.79 2.63 -1.01
N GLY A 55 -18.55 2.95 -0.61
CA GLY A 55 -17.42 2.03 -0.69
C GLY A 55 -17.62 0.76 0.15
N LEU A 56 -18.14 0.90 1.37
CA LEU A 56 -18.46 -0.23 2.24
C LEU A 56 -19.59 -1.09 1.64
N CYS A 57 -20.69 -0.46 1.21
CA CYS A 57 -21.83 -1.15 0.63
C CYS A 57 -21.48 -1.88 -0.67
N VAL A 58 -20.70 -1.27 -1.55
CA VAL A 58 -20.40 -1.83 -2.87
C VAL A 58 -19.29 -2.88 -2.82
N PHE A 59 -18.18 -2.59 -2.12
CA PHE A 59 -16.98 -3.42 -2.20
C PHE A 59 -16.75 -4.37 -1.02
N LEU A 60 -17.35 -4.11 0.16
CA LEU A 60 -17.17 -4.98 1.33
C LEU A 60 -18.35 -5.92 1.59
N LEU A 61 -19.58 -5.52 1.26
CA LEU A 61 -20.72 -6.43 1.42
C LEU A 61 -20.64 -7.59 0.42
N PRO A 62 -20.77 -8.86 0.86
CA PRO A 62 -20.65 -10.02 -0.01
C PRO A 62 -21.79 -10.10 -1.05
N ALA A 63 -22.96 -9.51 -0.74
CA ALA A 63 -24.17 -9.58 -1.55
C ALA A 63 -24.16 -8.70 -2.80
N THR A 64 -23.20 -7.78 -2.96
CA THR A 64 -23.20 -6.85 -4.10
C THR A 64 -22.78 -7.54 -5.41
N PRO A 65 -23.62 -7.50 -6.47
CA PRO A 65 -23.29 -8.10 -7.77
C PRO A 65 -22.00 -7.56 -8.39
N ALA A 66 -21.26 -8.44 -9.07
CA ALA A 66 -19.97 -8.09 -9.68
C ALA A 66 -20.06 -6.97 -10.73
N TRP A 67 -21.18 -6.89 -11.48
CA TRP A 67 -21.38 -5.85 -12.49
C TRP A 67 -21.50 -4.44 -11.87
N ILE A 68 -22.14 -4.32 -10.70
CA ILE A 68 -22.23 -3.06 -9.94
C ILE A 68 -20.84 -2.65 -9.46
N ARG A 69 -20.07 -3.58 -8.90
CA ARG A 69 -18.68 -3.32 -8.46
C ARG A 69 -17.81 -2.83 -9.62
N LYS A 70 -17.91 -3.46 -10.79
CA LYS A 70 -17.15 -3.06 -11.99
C LYS A 70 -17.55 -1.68 -12.50
N PHE A 71 -18.85 -1.38 -12.51
CA PHE A 71 -19.37 -0.07 -12.94
C PHE A 71 -18.97 1.05 -11.96
N TYR A 72 -19.07 0.79 -10.66
CA TYR A 72 -18.82 1.82 -9.63
C TYR A 72 -17.35 2.06 -9.34
N LEU A 73 -16.47 1.08 -9.59
CA LEU A 73 -15.02 1.20 -9.34
C LEU A 73 -14.38 2.47 -9.94
N PRO A 74 -14.55 2.82 -11.23
CA PRO A 74 -13.96 4.05 -11.77
C PRO A 74 -14.50 5.32 -11.09
N ILE A 75 -15.79 5.34 -10.74
CA ILE A 75 -16.41 6.47 -10.03
C ILE A 75 -15.80 6.59 -8.64
N HIS A 76 -15.67 5.48 -7.92
CA HIS A 76 -15.07 5.44 -6.59
C HIS A 76 -13.60 5.91 -6.63
N VAL A 77 -12.80 5.45 -7.59
CA VAL A 77 -11.40 5.87 -7.71
C VAL A 77 -11.30 7.37 -8.02
N PHE A 78 -12.05 7.87 -9.00
CA PHE A 78 -12.05 9.29 -9.34
C PHE A 78 -12.49 10.16 -8.15
N ALA A 79 -13.63 9.83 -7.53
CA ALA A 79 -14.15 10.58 -6.38
C ALA A 79 -13.16 10.58 -5.22
N GLY A 80 -12.48 9.45 -4.95
CA GLY A 80 -11.47 9.37 -3.90
C GLY A 80 -10.29 10.32 -4.13
N LEU A 81 -9.75 10.36 -5.35
CA LEU A 81 -8.66 11.28 -5.71
C LEU A 81 -9.12 12.73 -5.69
N PHE A 82 -10.33 13.00 -6.17
CA PHE A 82 -10.92 14.35 -6.17
C PHE A 82 -11.11 14.88 -4.74
N ILE A 83 -11.68 14.07 -3.83
CA ILE A 83 -11.86 14.42 -2.42
C ILE A 83 -10.50 14.66 -1.76
N PHE A 84 -9.50 13.81 -2.03
CA PHE A 84 -8.14 14.00 -1.50
C PHE A 84 -7.54 15.34 -1.94
N GLY A 85 -7.69 15.71 -3.22
CA GLY A 85 -7.30 17.02 -3.74
C GLY A 85 -8.05 18.18 -3.06
N MET A 86 -9.37 18.05 -2.86
CA MET A 86 -10.15 19.07 -2.15
C MET A 86 -9.68 19.27 -0.70
N VAL A 87 -9.32 18.19 0.00
CA VAL A 87 -8.80 18.27 1.38
C VAL A 87 -7.46 19.00 1.42
N ILE A 88 -6.58 18.78 0.43
CA ILE A 88 -5.32 19.52 0.32
C ILE A 88 -5.60 21.01 0.12
N VAL A 89 -6.47 21.36 -0.83
CA VAL A 89 -6.86 22.77 -1.08
C VAL A 89 -7.46 23.39 0.18
N ALA A 90 -8.36 22.69 0.87
CA ALA A 90 -8.93 23.16 2.12
C ALA A 90 -7.86 23.36 3.20
N ALA A 91 -6.88 22.45 3.33
CA ALA A 91 -5.78 22.60 4.29
C ALA A 91 -4.93 23.84 4.01
N GLU A 92 -4.52 24.08 2.75
CA GLU A 92 -3.76 25.27 2.36
C GLU A 92 -4.52 26.57 2.64
N MET A 93 -5.82 26.59 2.33
CA MET A 93 -6.69 27.72 2.63
C MET A 93 -6.81 27.95 4.14
N GLY A 94 -6.96 26.89 4.94
CA GLY A 94 -7.08 26.98 6.39
C GLY A 94 -5.79 27.50 7.05
N ILE A 95 -4.62 27.02 6.59
CA ILE A 95 -3.32 27.54 7.03
C ILE A 95 -3.22 29.03 6.72
N THR A 96 -3.54 29.42 5.48
CA THR A 96 -3.48 30.82 5.03
C THR A 96 -4.43 31.72 5.82
N GLU A 97 -5.70 31.31 5.99
CA GLU A 97 -6.69 32.04 6.81
C GLU A 97 -6.18 32.21 8.24
N LYS A 98 -5.66 31.14 8.85
CA LYS A 98 -5.16 31.18 10.23
C LYS A 98 -3.96 32.11 10.38
N LEU A 99 -3.01 32.10 9.44
CA LEU A 99 -1.86 33.00 9.44
C LEU A 99 -2.29 34.46 9.30
N ILE A 100 -3.18 34.75 8.35
CA ILE A 100 -3.68 36.12 8.13
C ILE A 100 -4.40 36.64 9.37
N PHE A 101 -5.22 35.82 10.05
CA PHE A 101 -5.95 36.25 11.24
C PHE A 101 -5.08 36.38 12.48
N THR A 102 -4.13 35.46 12.67
CA THR A 102 -3.29 35.42 13.87
C THR A 102 -2.17 36.46 13.80
N LEU A 103 -1.56 36.64 12.63
CA LEU A 103 -0.44 37.57 12.41
C LEU A 103 -0.90 38.88 11.76
N ARG A 104 -2.17 39.25 11.97
CA ARG A 104 -2.66 40.58 11.62
C ARG A 104 -2.02 41.58 12.57
N SER A 105 -1.29 42.57 12.03
CA SER A 105 -0.67 43.64 12.83
C SER A 105 -1.74 44.38 13.65
N LYS A 106 -1.92 43.95 14.91
CA LYS A 106 -2.87 44.51 15.88
C LYS A 106 -2.21 44.90 17.21
N SER A 107 -0.95 44.52 17.41
CA SER A 107 -0.20 44.78 18.64
C SER A 107 1.25 45.15 18.30
N ASN A 108 1.85 46.03 19.11
CA ASN A 108 3.26 46.41 19.03
C ASN A 108 4.22 45.24 19.31
N THR A 109 3.71 44.08 19.74
CA THR A 109 4.50 42.88 20.09
C THR A 109 4.51 41.77 19.03
N THR A 110 3.63 41.82 18.02
CA THR A 110 3.49 40.75 17.01
C THR A 110 3.88 41.24 15.63
N ARG A 111 4.86 40.59 14.99
CA ARG A 111 5.22 40.88 13.59
C ARG A 111 4.09 40.47 12.65
N SER A 112 3.87 41.29 11.63
CA SER A 112 2.86 41.03 10.58
C SER A 112 3.25 39.80 9.76
N TYR A 113 2.26 39.08 9.21
CA TYR A 113 2.50 37.94 8.31
C TYR A 113 3.47 38.29 7.17
N SER A 114 3.35 39.49 6.59
CA SER A 114 4.20 39.99 5.50
C SER A 114 5.68 40.13 5.86
N GLN A 115 6.01 40.17 7.15
CA GLN A 115 7.39 40.23 7.64
C GLN A 115 8.00 38.84 7.85
N SER A 116 7.27 37.78 7.47
CA SER A 116 7.69 36.39 7.57
C SER A 116 8.26 36.03 8.96
N PRO A 117 7.51 36.25 10.06
CA PRO A 117 7.96 35.78 11.36
C PRO A 117 8.16 34.26 11.37
N PRO A 118 8.95 33.71 12.31
CA PRO A 118 9.27 32.28 12.34
C PRO A 118 8.05 31.36 12.23
N GLU A 119 6.94 31.71 12.86
CA GLU A 119 5.69 30.95 12.83
C GLU A 119 5.07 30.92 11.42
N ALA A 120 5.16 32.03 10.68
CA ALA A 120 4.71 32.11 9.30
C ALA A 120 5.55 31.24 8.37
N ILE A 121 6.88 31.27 8.55
CA ILE A 121 7.80 30.43 7.77
C ILE A 121 7.48 28.96 8.03
N LEU A 122 7.36 28.55 9.30
CA LEU A 122 7.05 27.17 9.66
C LEU A 122 5.74 26.69 9.04
N ALA A 123 4.66 27.47 9.15
CA ALA A 123 3.35 27.10 8.63
C ALA A 123 3.32 27.05 7.09
N ASN A 124 4.00 27.98 6.40
CA ASN A 124 4.14 27.94 4.95
C ASN A 124 4.97 26.73 4.49
N THR A 125 6.04 26.41 5.21
CA THR A 125 6.83 25.20 4.95
C THR A 125 5.98 23.94 5.13
N LEU A 126 5.12 23.89 6.16
CA LEU A 126 4.17 22.79 6.34
C LEU A 126 3.20 22.67 5.15
N GLY A 127 2.64 23.77 4.65
CA GLY A 127 1.78 23.77 3.46
C GLY A 127 2.51 23.22 2.22
N VAL A 128 3.76 23.65 1.99
CA VAL A 128 4.59 23.08 0.91
C VAL A 128 4.77 21.56 1.07
N PHE A 129 5.02 21.07 2.29
CA PHE A 129 5.11 19.63 2.54
C PHE A 129 3.79 18.89 2.29
N ILE A 130 2.63 19.48 2.65
CA ILE A 130 1.31 18.91 2.36
C ILE A 130 1.09 18.80 0.85
N LEU A 131 1.43 19.84 0.09
CA LEU A 131 1.34 19.83 -1.38
C LEU A 131 2.24 18.78 -2.02
N ILE A 132 3.51 18.68 -1.60
CA ILE A 132 4.45 17.67 -2.11
C ILE A 132 3.94 16.27 -1.78
N PHE A 133 3.52 16.03 -0.53
CA PHE A 133 2.93 14.76 -0.12
C PHE A 133 1.72 14.40 -0.99
N GLY A 134 0.82 15.35 -1.19
CA GLY A 134 -0.35 15.19 -2.06
C GLY A 134 0.02 14.81 -3.49
N GLY A 135 0.98 15.51 -4.08
CA GLY A 135 1.51 15.22 -5.41
C GLY A 135 2.11 13.82 -5.52
N CYS A 136 2.92 13.40 -4.54
CA CYS A 136 3.48 12.05 -4.49
C CYS A 136 2.39 10.97 -4.40
N ILE A 137 1.38 11.15 -3.55
CA ILE A 137 0.27 10.19 -3.43
C ILE A 137 -0.55 10.12 -4.72
N MET A 138 -0.85 11.26 -5.34
CA MET A 138 -1.57 11.31 -6.62
C MET A 138 -0.77 10.62 -7.74
N TRP A 139 0.55 10.85 -7.79
CA TRP A 139 1.46 10.16 -8.70
C TRP A 139 1.36 8.65 -8.49
N ILE A 140 1.61 8.17 -7.27
CA ILE A 140 1.54 6.74 -6.93
C ILE A 140 0.18 6.12 -7.30
N ALA A 141 -0.92 6.78 -6.95
CA ALA A 141 -2.26 6.24 -7.15
C ALA A 141 -2.69 6.18 -8.63
N THR A 142 -2.07 6.99 -9.50
CA THR A 142 -2.38 7.04 -10.93
C THR A 142 -1.43 6.20 -11.79
N HIS A 143 -0.35 5.65 -11.22
CA HIS A 143 0.59 4.79 -11.94
C HIS A 143 -0.02 3.43 -12.28
N PRO A 144 -0.28 3.12 -13.57
CA PRO A 144 -0.94 1.88 -13.97
C PRO A 144 -0.12 0.64 -13.60
N GLU A 145 1.21 0.74 -13.65
CA GLU A 145 2.15 -0.35 -13.35
C GLU A 145 2.14 -0.77 -11.87
N TRP A 146 1.71 0.13 -10.97
CA TRP A 146 1.66 -0.14 -9.53
C TRP A 146 0.27 -0.58 -9.07
N LYS A 147 -0.68 -0.69 -10.00
CA LYS A 147 -2.02 -1.18 -9.69
C LYS A 147 -1.95 -2.65 -9.28
N ARG A 148 -2.68 -2.99 -8.20
CA ARG A 148 -2.78 -4.39 -7.74
C ARG A 148 -3.22 -5.30 -8.89
N PRO A 149 -2.49 -6.39 -9.19
CA PRO A 149 -2.86 -7.32 -10.23
C PRO A 149 -4.25 -7.91 -10.00
N PRO A 150 -5.00 -8.25 -11.07
CA PRO A 150 -6.27 -8.95 -10.93
C PRO A 150 -6.08 -10.27 -10.18
N GLU A 151 -7.05 -10.66 -9.34
CA GLU A 151 -6.94 -11.88 -8.53
C GLU A 151 -6.69 -13.14 -9.38
N PHE A 152 -7.28 -13.21 -10.57
CA PHE A 152 -7.03 -14.31 -11.53
C PHE A 152 -5.56 -14.38 -11.98
N THR A 153 -4.93 -13.23 -12.24
CA THR A 153 -3.51 -13.15 -12.59
C THR A 153 -2.64 -13.55 -11.40
N SER A 154 -3.02 -13.16 -10.17
CA SER A 154 -2.28 -13.55 -8.97
C SER A 154 -2.31 -15.06 -8.72
N MET A 155 -3.46 -15.70 -8.96
CA MET A 155 -3.60 -17.16 -8.87
C MET A 155 -2.82 -17.86 -9.98
N ALA A 156 -2.89 -17.38 -11.22
CA ALA A 156 -2.13 -17.95 -12.33
C ALA A 156 -0.60 -17.84 -12.11
N VAL A 157 -0.12 -16.72 -11.56
CA VAL A 157 1.29 -16.52 -11.20
C VAL A 157 1.70 -17.45 -10.05
N GLN A 158 0.87 -17.61 -9.03
CA GLN A 158 1.11 -18.58 -7.94
C GLN A 158 1.19 -20.02 -8.45
N ILE A 159 0.22 -20.44 -9.27
CA ILE A 159 0.19 -21.79 -9.84
C ILE A 159 1.44 -22.03 -10.71
N LYS A 160 1.82 -21.06 -11.54
CA LYS A 160 3.03 -21.16 -12.36
C LYS A 160 4.30 -21.24 -11.49
N GLY A 161 4.39 -20.44 -10.44
CA GLY A 161 5.50 -20.48 -9.49
C GLY A 161 5.61 -21.84 -8.76
N ASN A 162 4.48 -22.39 -8.32
CA ASN A 162 4.45 -23.70 -7.67
C ASN A 162 4.89 -24.81 -8.63
N LYS A 163 4.41 -24.83 -9.87
CA LYS A 163 4.82 -25.82 -10.88
C LYS A 163 6.31 -25.76 -11.18
N VAL A 164 6.89 -24.56 -11.33
CA VAL A 164 8.32 -24.37 -11.57
C VAL A 164 9.16 -24.86 -10.38
N ASN A 165 8.70 -24.64 -9.15
CA ASN A 165 9.40 -25.13 -7.97
C ASN A 165 9.32 -26.65 -7.84
N GLU A 166 8.18 -27.25 -8.17
CA GLU A 166 7.98 -28.70 -8.18
C GLU A 166 8.89 -29.37 -9.22
N GLU A 167 8.95 -28.82 -10.44
CA GLU A 167 9.83 -29.29 -11.52
C GLU A 167 11.32 -29.12 -11.19
N ARG A 168 11.70 -28.02 -10.53
CA ARG A 168 13.07 -27.84 -10.02
C ARG A 168 13.42 -28.84 -8.92
N SER A 169 12.46 -29.21 -8.08
CA SER A 169 12.68 -30.19 -7.01
C SER A 169 12.84 -31.61 -7.54
N SER A 170 12.05 -32.00 -8.55
CA SER A 170 12.16 -33.30 -9.20
C SER A 170 13.48 -33.44 -9.97
N LEU A 171 13.91 -32.40 -10.70
CA LEU A 171 15.21 -32.38 -11.38
C LEU A 171 16.39 -32.55 -10.39
N LYS A 172 16.33 -31.88 -9.23
CA LYS A 172 17.35 -32.05 -8.18
C LYS A 172 17.38 -33.46 -7.61
N ALA A 173 16.21 -34.07 -7.38
CA ALA A 173 16.12 -35.44 -6.88
C ALA A 173 16.65 -36.45 -7.92
N MET A 174 16.36 -36.23 -9.21
CA MET A 174 16.90 -37.06 -10.29
C MET A 174 18.43 -36.95 -10.38
N HIS A 175 18.99 -35.74 -10.25
CA HIS A 175 20.43 -35.54 -10.26
C HIS A 175 21.12 -36.24 -9.08
N ALA A 176 20.58 -36.09 -7.87
CA ALA A 176 21.12 -36.74 -6.67
C ALA A 176 21.07 -38.28 -6.77
N ASN A 177 19.98 -38.85 -7.31
CA ASN A 177 19.89 -40.28 -7.53
C ASN A 177 20.87 -40.78 -8.61
N ALA A 178 21.10 -39.99 -9.66
CA ALA A 178 22.09 -40.32 -10.69
C ALA A 178 23.51 -40.33 -10.13
N GLU A 179 23.87 -39.34 -9.31
CA GLU A 179 25.17 -39.29 -8.61
C GLU A 179 25.36 -40.49 -7.68
N ALA A 180 24.34 -40.83 -6.87
CA ALA A 180 24.40 -41.98 -5.97
C ALA A 180 24.55 -43.33 -6.71
N ASN A 181 23.87 -43.50 -7.84
CA ASN A 181 23.99 -44.70 -8.66
C ASN A 181 25.39 -44.83 -9.27
N ILE A 182 25.98 -43.72 -9.74
CA ILE A 182 27.36 -43.72 -10.29
C ILE A 182 28.37 -44.06 -9.20
N GLU A 183 28.19 -43.55 -7.98
CA GLU A 183 29.05 -43.87 -6.84
C GLU A 183 28.94 -45.36 -6.46
N GLN A 184 27.72 -45.90 -6.39
CA GLN A 184 27.51 -47.34 -6.15
C GLN A 184 28.10 -48.23 -7.25
N ASP A 185 27.96 -47.85 -8.52
CA ASP A 185 28.54 -48.59 -9.65
C ASP A 185 30.08 -48.55 -9.61
N ALA A 186 30.66 -47.41 -9.24
CA ALA A 186 32.10 -47.26 -9.06
C ALA A 186 32.63 -48.12 -7.90
N GLU A 187 31.95 -48.12 -6.74
CA GLU A 187 32.29 -48.97 -5.60
C GLU A 187 32.16 -50.47 -5.94
N GLY A 188 31.09 -50.86 -6.64
CA GLY A 188 30.88 -52.22 -7.11
C GLY A 188 31.97 -52.69 -8.07
N ALA A 189 32.39 -51.84 -9.00
CA ALA A 189 33.46 -52.13 -9.95
C ALA A 189 34.83 -52.28 -9.26
N VAL A 190 35.10 -51.49 -8.21
CA VAL A 190 36.33 -51.62 -7.39
C VAL A 190 36.31 -52.92 -6.59
N ARG A 191 35.18 -53.24 -5.95
CA ARG A 191 35.01 -54.48 -5.18
C ARG A 191 35.22 -55.73 -6.03
N ASN A 192 34.65 -55.78 -7.24
CA ASN A 192 34.83 -56.92 -8.15
C ASN A 192 36.28 -57.06 -8.64
N ARG A 193 37.02 -55.96 -8.85
CA ARG A 193 38.46 -56.05 -9.18
C ARG A 193 39.26 -56.63 -8.03
N ASN A 194 38.97 -56.23 -6.79
CA ASN A 194 39.68 -56.76 -5.62
C ASN A 194 39.42 -58.27 -5.42
N LEU A 195 38.18 -58.72 -5.63
CA LEU A 195 37.83 -60.16 -5.56
C LEU A 195 38.57 -60.99 -6.62
N ASN A 196 38.74 -60.48 -7.85
CA ASN A 196 39.49 -61.17 -8.90
C ASN A 196 41.01 -61.23 -8.65
N LEU A 197 41.55 -60.38 -7.77
CA LEU A 197 42.96 -60.42 -7.35
C LEU A 197 43.20 -61.39 -6.17
N GLU A 198 42.14 -61.81 -5.48
CA GLU A 198 42.17 -62.76 -4.37
C GLU A 198 41.88 -64.23 -4.80
N GLU A 199 41.79 -64.52 -6.11
CA GLU A 199 41.75 -65.90 -6.64
C GLU A 199 43.16 -66.36 -7.10
N PRO A 200 44.05 -66.85 -6.21
CA PRO A 200 45.22 -67.59 -6.61
C PRO A 200 44.88 -69.05 -6.86
N GLY A 201 45.01 -69.45 -8.12
CA GLY A 201 45.36 -70.78 -8.61
C GLY A 201 44.97 -72.00 -7.76
N GLN A 202 43.91 -72.70 -8.16
CA GLN A 202 43.80 -74.14 -7.95
C GLN A 202 43.08 -74.80 -9.14
N ARG A 203 43.87 -75.31 -10.10
CA ARG A 203 43.58 -76.63 -10.70
C ARG A 203 44.85 -77.21 -11.33
N SER A 204 45.71 -77.73 -10.48
CA SER A 204 46.72 -78.71 -10.85
C SER A 204 46.11 -80.11 -10.75
N GLU A 205 46.33 -80.89 -11.82
CA GLU A 205 46.67 -82.33 -11.85
C GLU A 205 45.63 -83.45 -11.61
N GLU A 206 45.98 -84.57 -12.29
CA GLU A 206 45.57 -85.99 -12.24
C GLU A 206 44.27 -86.45 -12.95
N HIS A 207 44.39 -87.21 -14.06
CA HIS A 207 44.61 -88.69 -14.19
C HIS A 207 43.33 -89.47 -13.85
N THR A 208 42.79 -90.41 -14.64
CA THR A 208 43.28 -91.33 -15.70
C THR A 208 42.12 -91.66 -16.64
#